data_AF-A0A971QJF1-F1
#
_entry.id   AF-A0A971QJF1-F1
#
_cell.length_a   1.000
_cell.length_b   1.000
_cell.length_c   1.000
_cell.angle_alpha   90.00
_cell.angle_beta   90.00
_cell.angle_gamma   90.00
#
_symmetry.space_group_name_H-M   'P 1'
#
loop_
_entity.id
_entity.type
_entity.pdbx_description
1 polymer ?
#
loop_
_entity_poly.entity_id
_entity_poly.type
_entity_poly.pdbx_seq_one_letter_code
_entity_poly.pdbx_strand_id
1 'polypeptide(L)' 'MLSEIVNLLRERGGASSVQEISLLLKIDSSALHPMLDLLERKGRIVKMELPCKKNC' A
#
# COMPACT_ATOMS: atom_id res chain seq x y z
N MET A 1 -11.25 -7.78 -3.78
CA MET A 1 -10.51 -6.51 -3.95
C MET A 1 -9.63 -6.17 -2.74
N LEU A 2 -10.16 -5.72 -1.58
CA LEU A 2 -9.31 -5.38 -0.42
C LEU A 2 -8.43 -6.54 0.08
N SER A 3 -8.97 -7.76 0.08
CA SER A 3 -8.21 -8.97 0.44
C SER A 3 -7.06 -9.29 -0.52
N GLU A 4 -7.18 -8.90 -1.80
CA GLU A 4 -6.12 -9.14 -2.79
C GLU A 4 -4.94 -8.19 -2.61
N ILE A 5 -5.20 -6.93 -2.24
CA ILE A 5 -4.15 -5.98 -1.83
C ILE A 5 -3.37 -6.56 -0.63
N VAL A 6 -4.07 -7.09 0.37
CA VAL A 6 -3.43 -7.67 1.56
C VAL A 6 -2.65 -8.93 1.22
N ASN A 7 -3.16 -9.79 0.33
CA ASN A 7 -2.43 -10.98 -0.12
C ASN A 7 -1.17 -10.61 -0.90
N LEU A 8 -1.25 -9.65 -1.83
CA LEU A 8 -0.08 -9.13 -2.56
C LEU A 8 1.01 -8.58 -1.62
N LEU A 9 0.60 -7.81 -0.60
CA LEU A 9 1.53 -7.27 0.41
C LEU A 9 2.17 -8.38 1.26
N ARG A 10 1.44 -9.47 1.53
CA ARG A 10 1.95 -10.63 2.29
C ARG A 10 2.89 -11.50 1.44
N GLU A 11 2.53 -11.79 0.19
CA GLU A 11 3.30 -12.64 -0.71
C GLU A 11 4.65 -12.01 -1.09
N ARG A 12 4.70 -10.68 -1.22
CA ARG A 12 5.95 -9.96 -1.51
C ARG A 12 6.86 -9.82 -0.29
N GLY A 13 6.41 -10.21 0.91
CA GLY A 13 7.23 -10.29 2.11
C GLY A 13 7.75 -8.94 2.63
N GLY A 14 7.15 -7.80 2.24
CA GLY A 14 7.68 -6.50 2.63
C GLY A 14 6.85 -5.29 2.22
N ALA A 15 7.25 -4.14 2.76
CA ALA A 15 6.66 -2.83 2.46
C ALA A 15 6.65 -2.57 0.95
N SER A 16 5.48 -2.21 0.41
CA SER A 16 5.32 -1.81 -0.99
C SER A 16 4.85 -0.37 -1.06
N SER A 17 5.37 0.37 -2.03
CA SER A 17 4.92 1.74 -2.28
C SER A 17 3.51 1.76 -2.88
N VAL A 18 2.79 2.86 -2.66
CA VAL A 18 1.45 3.05 -3.26
C VAL A 18 1.52 3.02 -4.79
N GLN A 19 2.62 3.49 -5.39
CA GLN A 19 2.81 3.46 -6.84
C GLN A 19 2.95 2.02 -7.37
N GLU A 20 3.68 1.16 -6.68
CA GLU A 20 3.80 -0.25 -7.09
C GLU A 20 2.47 -0.99 -6.99
N ILE A 21 1.70 -0.76 -5.92
CA ILE A 21 0.39 -1.38 -5.74
C ILE A 21 -0.57 -0.89 -6.85
N SER A 22 -0.52 0.39 -7.18
CA SER A 22 -1.28 1.01 -8.28
C SER A 22 -0.96 0.36 -9.63
N LEU A 23 0.32 0.14 -9.92
CA LEU A 23 0.77 -0.49 -11.15
C LEU A 23 0.32 -1.96 -11.25
N LEU A 24 0.46 -2.72 -10.16
CA LEU A 24 0.10 -4.14 -10.10
C LEU A 24 -1.40 -4.37 -10.25
N LEU A 25 -2.19 -3.55 -9.59
CA LEU A 25 -3.64 -3.69 -9.60
C LEU A 25 -4.31 -2.93 -10.74
N LYS A 26 -3.54 -2.14 -11.52
CA LYS A 26 -4.04 -1.23 -12.55
C LYS A 26 -5.16 -0.31 -12.01
N ILE A 27 -4.97 0.16 -10.79
CA ILE A 27 -5.88 1.07 -10.09
C ILE A 27 -5.16 2.39 -9.90
N ASP A 28 -5.82 3.51 -10.18
CA ASP A 28 -5.27 4.83 -9.90
C ASP A 28 -4.86 4.99 -8.43
N SER A 29 -3.71 5.63 -8.22
CA SER A 29 -3.19 5.90 -6.88
C SER A 29 -4.19 6.66 -6.02
N SER A 30 -4.94 7.59 -6.62
CA SER A 30 -6.00 8.38 -5.97
C SER A 30 -7.14 7.50 -5.40
N ALA A 31 -7.51 6.44 -6.10
CA ALA A 31 -8.51 5.47 -5.64
C ALA A 31 -7.95 4.49 -4.60
N LEU A 32 -6.63 4.25 -4.63
CA LEU A 32 -5.93 3.38 -3.68
C LEU A 32 -5.82 3.98 -2.28
N HIS A 33 -5.66 5.31 -2.17
CA HIS A 33 -5.58 6.01 -0.89
C HIS A 33 -6.72 5.67 0.10
N PRO A 34 -8.01 5.81 -0.25
CA PRO A 34 -9.11 5.47 0.68
C PRO A 34 -9.18 3.96 0.99
N MET A 35 -8.75 3.10 0.05
CA MET A 35 -8.71 1.64 0.27
C MET A 35 -7.64 1.26 1.29
N LEU A 36 -6.46 1.88 1.21
CA LEU A 36 -5.36 1.68 2.15
C LEU A 36 -5.70 2.24 3.53
N ASP A 37 -6.33 3.40 3.63
CA ASP A 37 -6.82 3.97 4.90
C ASP A 37 -7.82 3.01 5.59
N LEU A 38 -8.74 2.42 4.83
CA LEU A 38 -9.66 1.39 5.34
C LEU A 38 -8.94 0.14 5.85
N LEU A 39 -7.87 -0.30 5.17
CA LEU A 39 -7.08 -1.46 5.58
C LEU A 39 -6.25 -1.17 6.84
N GLU A 40 -5.71 0.04 6.95
CA GLU A 40 -4.98 0.53 8.12
C GLU A 40 -5.89 0.59 9.35
N ARG A 41 -7.07 1.20 9.23
CA ARG A 41 -8.07 1.27 10.32
C ARG A 41 -8.54 -0.11 10.78
N LYS A 42 -8.54 -1.09 9.89
CA LYS A 42 -8.87 -2.49 10.20
C LYS A 42 -7.68 -3.29 10.75
N GLY A 43 -6.52 -2.67 10.94
CA GLY A 43 -5.30 -3.32 11.42
C GLY A 43 -4.74 -4.37 10.46
N ARG A 44 -5.08 -4.29 9.17
CA ARG A 44 -4.65 -5.26 8.14
C ARG A 44 -3.31 -4.92 7.52
N ILE A 45 -2.96 -3.64 7.51
CA ILE A 45 -1.67 -3.10 7.04
C ILE A 45 -1.19 -2.05 8.03
N VAL A 46 0.11 -1.76 8.02
CA VAL A 46 0.71 -0.65 8.75
C VAL A 46 1.31 0.30 7.73
N LYS A 47 0.93 1.58 7.79
CA LYS A 47 1.53 2.60 6.94
C LYS A 47 2.88 2.97 7.53
N MET A 48 3.95 2.73 6.78
CA MET A 48 5.29 3.14 7.16
C MET A 48 5.70 4.32 6.28
N GLU A 49 5.80 5.50 6.88
CA GLU A 49 6.43 6.63 6.21
C GLU A 49 7.94 6.43 6.31
N LEU A 50 8.59 6.16 5.18
CA LEU A 50 10.04 6.13 5.14
C LEU A 50 10.52 7.53 5.50
N PRO A 51 11.41 7.69 6.50
CA PRO A 51 11.97 8.99 6.80
C PRO A 51 12.75 9.43 5.57
N CYS A 52 12.24 10.42 4.85
CA CYS A 52 12.97 11.09 3.79
C CYS A 52 14.23 11.72 4.42
N LYS A 53 15.34 10.98 4.45
CA LYS A 53 16.66 11.58 4.65
C LYS A 53 16.85 12.50 3.44
N LYS A 54 16.81 13.81 3.70
CA LYS A 54 17.19 14.86 2.76
C LYS A 54 18.54 14.51 2.13
N ASN A 55 18.51 13.93 0.95
CA ASN A 55 19.54 13.97 -0.08
C ASN A 55 18.92 13.34 -1.34
N CYS A 56 18.03 14.11 -1.96
CA CYS A 56 17.66 13.91 -3.36
C CYS A 56 18.75 14.55 -4.21
#